data_AF-A0A6G3D5D0-F1
#
_entry.id   AF-A0A6G3D5D0-F1
#
_cell.length_a   1.000
_cell.length_b   1.000
_cell.length_c   1.000
_cell.angle_alpha   90.00
_cell.angle_beta   90.00
_cell.angle_gamma   90.00
#
_symmetry.space_group_name_H-M   'P 1'
#
loop_
_entity.id
_entity.type
_entity.pdbx_description
1 polymer ?
#
loop_
_entity_poly.entity_id
_entity_poly.type
_entity_poly.pdbx_seq_one_letter_code
_entity_poly.pdbx_strand_id
1 'polypeptide(L)'
;MGAFVAAMKSDRLFAPLLLSVMGLRPAEVCGLRWSDIDLAAATLGIANTRTVMGNRTVVEKDTKSMAGERVLPIPSLVREALKTFRATQAVDRLAAGEGYEGAGMSSWMNLGAR
;
A
#
# COMPACT_ATOMS: atom_id res chain seq x y z
N MET A 1 -3.55 -5.07 21.06
CA MET A 1 -3.78 -4.60 19.68
C MET A 1 -4.54 -3.27 19.62
N GLY A 2 -5.71 -3.11 20.25
CA GLY A 2 -6.54 -1.89 20.12
C GLY A 2 -5.84 -0.57 20.51
N ALA A 3 -5.09 -0.54 21.61
CA ALA A 3 -4.38 0.67 22.06
C ALA A 3 -3.28 1.14 21.09
N PHE A 4 -2.53 0.20 20.51
CA PHE A 4 -1.49 0.51 19.52
C PHE A 4 -2.07 1.05 18.21
N VAL A 5 -3.13 0.41 17.70
CA VAL A 5 -3.85 0.87 16.50
C VAL A 5 -4.44 2.27 16.75
N ALA A 6 -4.99 2.53 17.93
CA ALA A 6 -5.51 3.85 18.27
C ALA A 6 -4.42 4.94 18.28
N ALA A 7 -3.24 4.65 18.85
CA ALA A 7 -2.11 5.56 18.89
C ALA A 7 -1.56 5.91 17.50
N MET A 8 -1.64 4.97 16.56
CA MET A 8 -1.15 5.16 15.18
C MET A 8 -2.15 5.85 14.24
N LYS A 9 -3.39 6.14 14.67
CA LYS A 9 -4.45 6.67 13.77
C LYS A 9 -4.07 7.92 12.98
N SER A 10 -3.20 8.76 13.54
CA SER A 10 -2.73 10.00 12.91
C SER A 10 -1.39 9.84 12.21
N ASP A 11 -0.78 8.65 12.26
CA ASP A 11 0.50 8.37 11.62
C ASP A 11 0.30 8.09 10.13
N ARG A 12 1.23 8.56 9.30
CA ARG A 12 1.20 8.32 7.85
C ARG A 12 1.23 6.83 7.51
N LEU A 13 1.84 5.99 8.34
CA LEU A 13 1.94 4.53 8.13
C LEU A 13 0.70 3.76 8.62
N PHE A 14 -0.35 4.44 9.07
CA PHE A 14 -1.55 3.80 9.59
C PHE A 14 -2.23 2.88 8.57
N ALA A 15 -2.38 3.32 7.32
CA ALA A 15 -2.99 2.50 6.27
C ALA A 15 -2.13 1.25 5.91
N PRO A 16 -0.82 1.36 5.65
CA PRO A 16 0.08 0.19 5.51
C PRO A 16 0.05 -0.78 6.70
N LEU A 17 0.00 -0.26 7.93
CA LEU A 17 -0.13 -1.07 9.14
C LEU A 17 -1.42 -1.89 9.13
N LEU A 18 -2.57 -1.26 8.84
CA LEU A 18 -3.86 -1.93 8.79
C LEU A 18 -3.92 -3.01 7.70
N LEU A 19 -3.31 -2.77 6.54
CA LEU A 19 -3.16 -3.79 5.50
C LEU A 19 -2.35 -4.99 5.98
N SER A 20 -1.30 -4.76 6.76
CA SER A 20 -0.51 -5.84 7.37
C SER A 20 -1.32 -6.64 8.39
N VAL A 21 -2.20 -5.97 9.15
CA VAL A 21 -3.14 -6.62 10.08
C VAL A 21 -4.20 -7.44 9.35
N MET A 22 -4.57 -7.09 8.12
CA MET A 22 -5.41 -7.92 7.24
C MET A 22 -4.68 -9.18 6.69
N GLY A 23 -3.41 -9.38 7.05
CA GLY A 23 -2.63 -10.54 6.65
C GLY A 23 -1.85 -10.37 5.34
N LEU A 24 -1.72 -9.13 4.83
CA LEU A 24 -0.81 -8.87 3.73
C LEU A 24 0.64 -8.94 4.22
N ARG A 25 1.49 -9.60 3.43
CA ARG A 25 2.93 -9.65 3.68
C ARG A 25 3.53 -8.27 3.42
N PRO A 26 4.63 -7.89 4.10
CA PRO A 26 5.29 -6.60 3.86
C PRO A 26 5.54 -6.34 2.37
N ALA A 27 6.10 -7.32 1.64
CA ALA A 27 6.34 -7.18 0.21
C ALA A 27 5.06 -7.01 -0.66
N GLU A 28 3.90 -7.47 -0.21
CA GLU A 28 2.61 -7.21 -0.87
C GLU A 28 2.14 -5.78 -0.58
N VAL A 29 2.21 -5.32 0.68
CA VAL A 29 1.88 -3.94 1.06
C VAL A 29 2.76 -2.93 0.32
N CYS A 30 4.05 -3.25 0.18
CA CYS A 30 5.04 -2.43 -0.53
C CYS A 30 4.89 -2.50 -2.06
N GLY A 31 4.32 -3.58 -2.58
CA GLY A 31 4.09 -3.78 -4.01
C GLY A 31 2.74 -3.23 -4.50
N LEU A 32 1.82 -2.94 -3.59
CA LEU A 32 0.45 -2.56 -3.88
C LEU A 32 0.37 -1.27 -4.72
N ARG A 33 -0.55 -1.24 -5.69
CA ARG A 33 -0.88 -0.06 -6.50
C ARG A 33 -2.27 0.45 -6.15
N TRP A 34 -2.53 1.73 -6.42
CA TRP A 34 -3.87 2.29 -6.29
C TRP A 34 -4.88 1.63 -7.24
N SER A 35 -4.43 1.07 -8.37
CA SER A 35 -5.27 0.29 -9.30
C SER A 35 -5.78 -1.01 -8.69
N ASP A 36 -5.09 -1.53 -7.68
CA ASP A 36 -5.43 -2.80 -7.04
C ASP A 36 -6.48 -2.59 -5.92
N ILE A 37 -6.84 -1.33 -5.64
CA ILE A 37 -7.76 -0.95 -4.56
C ILE A 37 -9.01 -0.29 -5.15
N ASP A 38 -10.14 -0.96 -5.04
CA ASP A 38 -11.44 -0.36 -5.30
C ASP A 38 -12.06 0.13 -3.99
N LEU A 39 -11.94 1.44 -3.73
CA LEU A 39 -12.52 2.08 -2.54
C LEU A 39 -14.04 2.19 -2.61
N ALA A 40 -14.65 2.12 -3.79
CA ALA A 40 -16.10 2.19 -3.97
C ALA A 40 -16.72 0.82 -3.68
N ALA A 41 -16.18 -0.25 -4.27
CA ALA A 41 -16.58 -1.62 -4.00
C ALA A 41 -16.05 -2.15 -2.65
N ALA A 42 -15.15 -1.42 -2.00
CA ALA A 42 -14.45 -1.81 -0.77
C ALA A 42 -13.74 -3.16 -0.94
N THR A 43 -12.97 -3.30 -2.01
CA THR A 43 -12.23 -4.52 -2.35
C THR A 43 -10.78 -4.24 -2.71
N LEU A 44 -9.92 -5.19 -2.39
CA LEU A 44 -8.48 -5.16 -2.63
C LEU A 44 -8.08 -6.39 -3.43
N GLY A 45 -7.56 -6.19 -4.64
CA GLY A 45 -6.91 -7.24 -5.41
C GLY A 45 -5.50 -7.48 -4.91
N ILE A 46 -5.12 -8.75 -4.70
CA ILE A 46 -3.73 -9.13 -4.42
C ILE A 46 -3.19 -9.82 -5.67
N ALA A 47 -2.43 -9.07 -6.48
CA ALA A 47 -1.64 -9.60 -7.59
C ALA A 47 -0.15 -9.61 -7.17
N ASN A 48 0.34 -10.79 -6.78
CA ASN A 48 1.73 -11.16 -6.48
C ASN A 48 2.70 -10.17 -5.81
N THR A 49 3.14 -10.59 -4.62
CA THR A 49 4.39 -10.25 -3.92
C THR A 49 5.54 -9.77 -4.83
N ARG A 50 5.94 -8.50 -4.71
CA ARG A 50 7.18 -8.00 -5.33
C ARG A 50 8.37 -8.31 -4.42
N THR A 51 9.08 -9.40 -4.68
CA THR A 51 10.38 -9.66 -4.04
C THR A 51 11.46 -8.84 -4.75
N VAL A 52 12.06 -7.87 -4.07
CA VAL A 52 13.26 -7.18 -4.57
C VAL A 52 14.45 -8.13 -4.44
N MET A 53 15.03 -8.54 -5.58
CA MET A 53 16.29 -9.29 -5.61
C MET A 53 17.37 -8.43 -6.28
N GLY A 54 18.33 -7.95 -5.49
CA GLY A 54 19.54 -7.26 -5.97
C GLY A 54 19.26 -5.89 -6.59
N ASN A 55 20.23 -4.98 -6.47
CA ASN A 55 20.15 -3.65 -7.06
C ASN A 55 19.75 -3.74 -8.55
N ARG A 56 18.67 -3.03 -8.92
CA ARG A 56 18.22 -2.65 -10.28
C ARG A 56 17.26 -3.53 -11.09
N THR A 57 16.67 -4.62 -10.58
CA THR A 57 15.65 -5.31 -11.39
C THR A 57 14.38 -5.65 -10.62
N VAL A 58 13.31 -4.95 -10.98
CA VAL A 58 11.94 -5.32 -10.63
C VAL A 58 11.52 -6.37 -11.63
N VAL A 59 11.72 -7.63 -11.29
CA VAL A 59 11.21 -8.71 -12.13
C VAL A 59 9.74 -8.90 -11.78
N GLU A 60 8.84 -8.31 -12.56
CA GLU A 60 7.45 -8.75 -12.64
C GLU A 60 7.46 -10.16 -13.25
N LYS A 61 7.50 -11.18 -12.39
CA LYS A 61 7.11 -12.52 -12.81
C LYS A 61 5.62 -12.63 -12.57
N ASP A 62 4.83 -12.67 -13.63
CA ASP A 62 3.53 -13.33 -13.60
C ASP A 62 3.75 -14.71 -12.99
N THR A 63 3.11 -14.99 -11.85
CA THR A 63 3.29 -16.30 -11.23
C THR A 63 2.70 -17.36 -12.12
N LYS A 64 3.45 -18.46 -12.20
CA LYS A 64 2.90 -19.75 -12.57
C LYS A 64 1.75 -20.06 -11.60
N SER A 65 0.53 -20.00 -12.13
CA SER A 65 -0.78 -20.30 -11.54
C SER A 65 -1.58 -19.14 -10.94
N MET A 66 -2.80 -19.00 -11.46
CA MET A 66 -3.91 -18.14 -11.02
C MET A 66 -4.36 -18.38 -9.56
N ALA A 67 -3.74 -19.32 -8.84
CA ALA A 67 -4.13 -19.73 -7.50
C ALA A 67 -3.78 -18.71 -6.40
N GLY A 68 -2.93 -17.72 -6.71
CA GLY A 68 -2.52 -16.67 -5.77
C GLY A 68 -3.36 -15.38 -5.83
N GLU A 69 -4.13 -15.19 -6.90
CA GLU A 69 -4.96 -14.01 -7.10
C GLU A 69 -6.24 -14.14 -6.26
N ARG A 70 -6.39 -13.24 -5.29
CA ARG A 70 -7.62 -13.15 -4.49
C ARG A 70 -8.05 -11.71 -4.33
N VAL A 71 -9.36 -11.51 -4.29
CA VAL A 71 -9.98 -10.25 -3.91
C VAL A 71 -10.35 -10.34 -2.43
N LEU A 72 -9.84 -9.40 -1.63
CA LEU A 72 -10.17 -9.29 -0.21
C LEU A 72 -11.15 -8.15 0.01
N PRO A 73 -12.19 -8.33 0.85
CA PRO A 73 -13.00 -7.21 1.30
C PRO A 73 -12.17 -6.27 2.19
N ILE A 74 -12.41 -4.98 2.06
CA ILE A 74 -11.77 -3.92 2.84
C ILE A 74 -12.73 -3.48 3.95
N PRO A 75 -12.42 -3.72 5.24
CA PRO A 75 -13.23 -3.18 6.34
C PRO A 75 -13.28 -1.65 6.30
N SER A 76 -14.38 -1.08 6.80
CA SER A 76 -14.62 0.38 6.78
C SER A 76 -13.46 1.19 7.35
N LEU A 77 -12.87 0.76 8.47
CA LEU A 77 -11.70 1.40 9.07
C LEU A 77 -10.51 1.49 8.11
N VAL A 78 -10.23 0.40 7.38
CA VAL A 78 -9.12 0.33 6.42
C VAL A 78 -9.41 1.21 5.22
N ARG A 79 -10.66 1.21 4.74
CA ARG A 79 -11.10 2.07 3.63
C ARG A 79 -10.93 3.56 3.96
N GLU A 80 -11.34 3.99 5.14
CA GLU A 80 -11.17 5.39 5.55
C GLU A 80 -9.69 5.74 5.75
N ALA A 81 -8.89 4.84 6.33
CA ALA A 81 -7.44 5.03 6.43
C ALA A 81 -6.78 5.17 5.04
N LEU A 82 -7.16 4.35 4.07
CA LEU A 82 -6.67 4.43 2.69
C LEU A 82 -7.05 5.74 1.99
N LYS A 83 -8.27 6.26 2.22
CA LYS A 83 -8.67 7.57 1.69
C LYS A 83 -7.80 8.69 2.23
N THR A 84 -7.62 8.74 3.56
CA THR A 84 -6.75 9.72 4.22
C THR A 84 -5.34 9.62 3.68
N PHE A 85 -4.83 8.39 3.56
CA PHE A 85 -3.49 8.14 3.03
C PHE A 85 -3.31 8.62 1.58
N ARG A 86 -4.31 8.41 0.71
CA ARG A 86 -4.30 8.91 -0.67
C ARG A 86 -4.26 10.44 -0.72
N ALA A 87 -4.99 11.10 0.16
CA ALA A 87 -4.99 12.55 0.26
C ALA A 87 -3.62 13.07 0.74
N THR A 88 -3.03 12.45 1.76
CA THR A 88 -1.67 12.79 2.23
C THR A 88 -0.64 12.61 1.12
N GLN A 89 -0.67 11.49 0.37
CA GLN A 89 0.23 11.29 -0.77
C GLN A 89 0.08 12.36 -1.86
N ALA A 90 -1.15 12.84 -2.12
CA ALA A 90 -1.36 13.91 -3.08
C ALA A 90 -0.74 15.23 -2.61
N VAL A 91 -0.85 15.55 -1.32
CA VAL A 91 -0.18 16.72 -0.71
C VAL A 91 1.34 16.58 -0.77
N ASP A 92 1.88 15.42 -0.42
CA ASP A 92 3.32 15.15 -0.46
C ASP A 92 3.88 15.24 -1.88
N ARG A 93 3.13 14.75 -2.87
CA ARG A 93 3.48 14.86 -4.29
C ARG A 93 3.55 16.32 -4.75
N LEU A 94 2.58 17.14 -4.35
CA LEU A 94 2.58 18.57 -4.65
C LEU A 94 3.77 19.27 -3.98
N ALA A 95 4.10 18.91 -2.74
CA ALA A 95 5.22 19.47 -2.00
C ALA A 95 6.60 19.06 -2.55
N ALA A 96 6.72 17.84 -3.09
CA ALA A 96 7.97 17.29 -3.63
C ALA A 96 8.29 17.73 -5.07
N GLY A 97 7.30 18.26 -5.81
CA GLY A 97 7.49 18.74 -7.18
C GLY A 97 7.90 17.63 -8.18
N GLU A 98 8.73 17.96 -9.17
CA GLU A 98 9.18 17.03 -10.23
C GLU A 98 10.05 15.86 -9.72
N GLY A 99 10.51 15.90 -8.47
CA GLY A 99 11.31 14.83 -7.85
C GLY A 99 10.50 13.65 -7.30
N TYR A 100 9.18 13.65 -7.46
CA TYR A 100 8.32 12.58 -6.93
C TYR A 100 8.34 11.33 -7.81
N GLU A 101 9.37 10.49 -7.64
CA GLU A 101 9.42 9.14 -8.21
C GLU A 101 8.51 8.18 -7.42
N GLY A 102 7.21 8.16 -7.77
CA GLY A 102 6.28 7.22 -7.14
C GLY A 102 4.82 7.43 -7.53
N ALA A 103 4.40 6.96 -8.70
CA ALA A 103 2.99 7.06 -9.11
C ALA A 103 2.03 6.15 -8.30
N GLY A 104 2.54 5.26 -7.44
CA GLY A 104 1.79 4.19 -6.77
C GLY A 104 1.66 4.33 -5.25
N MET A 105 0.83 3.45 -4.67
CA MET A 105 0.60 3.36 -3.22
C MET A 105 1.91 3.13 -2.45
N SER A 106 2.99 2.63 -3.06
CA SER A 106 4.31 2.41 -2.45
C SER A 106 5.19 3.66 -2.22
N SER A 107 4.78 4.84 -2.69
CA SER A 107 5.64 6.05 -2.63
C SER A 107 6.02 6.49 -1.21
N TRP A 108 5.25 6.10 -0.18
CA TRP A 108 5.60 6.36 1.23
C TRP A 108 6.93 5.76 1.67
N MET A 109 7.46 4.77 0.97
CA MET A 109 8.75 4.15 1.29
C MET A 109 9.92 5.11 1.05
N ASN A 110 9.77 6.06 0.14
CA ASN A 110 10.83 7.02 -0.22
C ASN A 110 10.76 8.32 0.61
N LEU A 111 9.68 8.55 1.36
CA LEU A 111 9.44 9.78 2.13
C LEU A 111 10.04 9.74 3.54
N GLY A 112 10.71 8.65 3.92
CA GLY A 112 11.33 8.44 5.23
C GLY A 112 12.82 8.77 5.32
N ALA A 113 13.47 9.16 4.21
CA ALA A 113 14.87 9.58 4.22
C ALA A 113 14.96 11.10 4.43
N ARG A 114 14.79 11.53 5.69
CA ARG A 114 15.27 12.83 6.19
C ARG A 114 15.97 12.61 7.50
#